data_AF-A0A8J5ICS8-F1
#
_entry.id   AF-A0A8J5ICS8-F1
#
_cell.length_a   1.000
_cell.length_b   1.000
_cell.length_c   1.000
_cell.angle_alpha   90.00
_cell.angle_beta   90.00
_cell.angle_gamma   90.00
#
_symmetry.space_group_name_H-M   'P 1'
#
loop_
_entity.id
_entity.type
_entity.pdbx_description
1 polymer ?
#
loop_
_entity_poly.entity_id
_entity_poly.type
_entity_poly.pdbx_seq_one_letter_code
_entity_poly.pdbx_strand_id
1 'polypeptide(L)'
;MEGTKSTASSVEDDVLPFWVNSRKTPDEALVDLRLDKFSSLDNPMWSTWTKYMGNYNERYPDKATTRIATFTRIFGDENVVTFLIASKAEDATKRLVTKLESAQLKMWLDGHESVQNVFVKLRLSREDLYHNPLLNTWVSYMEVVVTNDPREISKIFAALKIDYKNRPGPLLRILDAAMKFPSMEKAASNLREDTIFTLLNFGNPPGRCLRC
;
A
#
# COMPACT_ATOMS: atom_id res chain seq x y z
N MET A 1 -40.15 1.66 -12.74
CA MET A 1 -38.72 1.39 -12.44
C MET A 1 -38.48 0.09 -11.65
N GLU A 2 -39.51 -0.69 -11.29
CA GLU A 2 -39.35 -2.00 -10.62
C GLU A 2 -39.01 -3.17 -11.57
N GLY A 3 -39.45 -3.13 -12.83
CA GLY A 3 -39.25 -4.24 -13.78
C GLY A 3 -37.78 -4.49 -14.17
N THR A 4 -36.94 -3.46 -14.20
CA THR A 4 -35.51 -3.60 -14.54
C THR A 4 -34.66 -4.12 -13.39
N LYS A 5 -35.01 -3.82 -12.13
CA LYS A 5 -34.34 -4.40 -10.95
C LYS A 5 -34.65 -5.90 -10.80
N SER A 6 -35.91 -6.29 -11.03
CA SER A 6 -36.34 -7.69 -10.92
C SER A 6 -35.66 -8.60 -11.96
N THR A 7 -35.60 -8.14 -13.21
CA THR A 7 -34.93 -8.88 -14.30
C THR A 7 -33.41 -8.95 -14.11
N ALA A 8 -32.75 -7.86 -13.71
CA ALA A 8 -31.31 -7.86 -13.41
C ALA A 8 -30.96 -8.78 -12.23
N SER A 9 -31.78 -8.82 -11.17
CA SER A 9 -31.59 -9.73 -10.03
C SER A 9 -31.68 -11.20 -10.47
N SER A 10 -32.68 -11.55 -11.29
CA SER A 10 -32.83 -12.92 -11.81
C SER A 10 -31.61 -13.36 -12.64
N VAL A 11 -31.05 -12.45 -13.45
CA VAL A 11 -29.84 -12.75 -14.24
C VAL A 11 -28.62 -12.93 -13.34
N GLU A 12 -28.44 -12.11 -12.30
CA GLU A 12 -27.36 -12.32 -11.32
C GLU A 12 -27.52 -13.65 -10.57
N ASP A 13 -28.75 -14.00 -10.19
CA ASP A 13 -29.05 -15.23 -9.46
C ASP A 13 -28.81 -16.49 -10.30
N ASP A 14 -28.85 -16.41 -11.64
CA ASP A 14 -28.48 -17.51 -12.54
C ASP A 14 -26.97 -17.51 -12.90
N VAL A 15 -26.39 -16.33 -13.15
CA VAL A 15 -24.99 -16.19 -13.61
C VAL A 15 -23.97 -16.51 -12.52
N LEU A 16 -24.19 -16.04 -11.29
CA LEU A 16 -23.21 -16.24 -10.21
C LEU A 16 -23.04 -17.73 -9.84
N PRO A 17 -24.12 -18.53 -9.66
CA PRO A 17 -23.97 -19.97 -9.43
C PRO A 17 -23.31 -20.69 -10.60
N PHE A 18 -23.63 -20.32 -11.85
CA PHE A 18 -22.98 -20.89 -13.02
C PHE A 18 -21.47 -20.62 -13.02
N TRP A 19 -21.03 -19.40 -12.71
CA TRP A 19 -19.61 -19.06 -12.58
C TRP A 19 -18.92 -19.83 -11.44
N VAL A 20 -19.55 -19.96 -10.28
CA VAL A 20 -19.00 -20.76 -9.16
C VAL A 20 -18.86 -22.24 -9.55
N ASN A 21 -19.87 -22.82 -10.20
CA ASN A 21 -19.88 -24.22 -10.62
C ASN A 21 -18.86 -24.51 -11.72
N SER A 22 -18.65 -23.55 -12.62
CA SER A 22 -17.60 -23.61 -13.65
C SER A 22 -16.19 -23.30 -13.11
N ARG A 23 -16.05 -23.05 -11.80
CA ARG A 23 -14.78 -22.74 -11.12
C ARG A 23 -14.09 -21.49 -11.65
N LYS A 24 -14.85 -20.53 -12.21
CA LYS A 24 -14.30 -19.25 -12.64
C LYS A 24 -13.67 -18.54 -11.44
N THR A 25 -12.42 -18.14 -11.53
CA THR A 25 -11.75 -17.46 -10.43
C THR A 25 -12.34 -16.05 -10.23
N PRO A 26 -12.24 -15.47 -9.02
CA PRO A 26 -12.62 -14.07 -8.81
C PRO A 26 -11.90 -13.10 -9.74
N ASP A 27 -10.71 -13.44 -10.24
CA ASP A 27 -9.93 -12.62 -11.18
C ASP A 27 -10.55 -12.65 -12.57
N GLU A 28 -10.85 -13.83 -13.09
CA GLU A 28 -11.54 -13.98 -14.38
C GLU A 28 -12.91 -13.30 -14.33
N ALA A 29 -13.64 -13.45 -13.22
CA ALA A 29 -14.91 -12.75 -13.02
C ALA A 29 -14.76 -11.22 -12.97
N LEU A 30 -13.67 -10.70 -12.40
CA LEU A 30 -13.38 -9.26 -12.39
C LEU A 30 -13.18 -8.74 -13.82
N VAL A 31 -12.40 -9.47 -14.62
CA VAL A 31 -12.12 -9.14 -16.03
C VAL A 31 -13.40 -9.21 -16.87
N ASP A 32 -14.23 -10.24 -16.68
CA ASP A 32 -15.49 -10.40 -17.42
C ASP A 32 -16.52 -9.31 -17.08
N LEU A 33 -16.50 -8.82 -15.84
CA LEU A 33 -17.28 -7.65 -15.41
C LEU A 33 -16.66 -6.32 -15.87
N ARG A 34 -15.56 -6.36 -16.64
CA ARG A 34 -14.86 -5.19 -17.20
C ARG A 34 -14.38 -4.22 -16.12
N LEU A 35 -14.02 -4.79 -14.98
CA LEU A 35 -13.48 -4.08 -13.82
C LEU A 35 -11.94 -4.06 -13.84
N ASP A 36 -11.31 -4.69 -14.83
CA ASP A 36 -9.87 -4.81 -15.08
C ASP A 36 -9.21 -3.49 -15.55
N LYS A 37 -9.96 -2.39 -15.48
CA LYS A 37 -9.46 -1.03 -15.60
C LYS A 37 -10.02 -0.22 -14.45
N PHE A 38 -9.15 0.35 -13.64
CA PHE A 38 -9.56 1.28 -12.59
C PHE A 38 -10.23 2.51 -13.23
N SER A 39 -11.56 2.54 -13.21
CA SER A 39 -12.36 3.67 -13.67
C SER A 39 -12.89 4.47 -12.49
N SER A 40 -13.59 3.82 -11.57
CA SER A 40 -14.11 4.39 -10.32
C SER A 40 -14.51 3.28 -9.34
N LEU A 41 -14.38 3.54 -8.04
CA LEU A 41 -14.90 2.66 -6.98
C LEU A 41 -16.43 2.67 -6.89
N ASP A 42 -17.11 3.61 -7.55
CA ASP A 42 -18.56 3.73 -7.57
C ASP A 42 -19.23 2.89 -8.67
N ASN A 43 -18.44 2.14 -9.47
CA ASN A 43 -19.01 1.24 -10.46
C ASN A 43 -19.91 0.19 -9.77
N PRO A 44 -21.22 0.10 -10.11
CA PRO A 44 -22.15 -0.81 -9.44
C PRO A 44 -21.74 -2.29 -9.59
N MET A 45 -20.97 -2.64 -10.62
CA MET A 45 -20.47 -4.00 -10.83
C MET A 45 -19.52 -4.47 -9.72
N TRP A 46 -18.94 -3.56 -8.92
CA TRP A 46 -18.17 -3.93 -7.74
C TRP A 46 -18.99 -4.71 -6.71
N SER A 47 -20.30 -4.43 -6.63
CA SER A 47 -21.21 -5.14 -5.73
C SER A 47 -21.44 -6.58 -6.20
N THR A 48 -21.71 -6.77 -7.49
CA THR A 48 -21.85 -8.09 -8.14
C THR A 48 -20.57 -8.90 -8.01
N TRP A 49 -19.42 -8.31 -8.30
CA TRP A 49 -18.12 -8.98 -8.15
C TRP A 49 -17.80 -9.36 -6.70
N THR A 50 -18.12 -8.49 -5.74
CA THR A 50 -17.94 -8.79 -4.32
C THR A 50 -18.82 -9.95 -3.87
N LYS A 51 -20.10 -9.96 -4.27
CA LYS A 51 -21.04 -11.06 -3.97
C LYS A 51 -20.50 -12.36 -4.56
N TYR A 52 -20.05 -12.32 -5.81
CA TYR A 52 -19.44 -13.46 -6.48
C TYR A 52 -18.24 -14.03 -5.71
N MET A 53 -17.28 -13.17 -5.36
CA MET A 53 -16.08 -13.59 -4.63
C MET A 53 -16.43 -14.22 -3.28
N GLY A 54 -17.46 -13.72 -2.59
CA GLY A 54 -17.99 -14.32 -1.37
C GLY A 54 -18.45 -15.76 -1.60
N ASN A 55 -19.31 -15.98 -2.60
CA ASN A 55 -19.81 -17.31 -2.96
C ASN A 55 -18.68 -18.26 -3.39
N TYR A 56 -17.70 -17.75 -4.14
CA TYR A 56 -16.53 -18.53 -4.57
C TYR A 56 -15.68 -18.96 -3.37
N ASN A 57 -15.38 -18.04 -2.45
CA ASN A 57 -14.57 -18.33 -1.25
C ASN A 57 -15.26 -19.33 -0.31
N GLU A 58 -16.59 -19.25 -0.17
CA GLU A 58 -17.37 -20.22 0.61
C GLU A 58 -17.33 -21.61 -0.02
N ARG A 59 -17.42 -21.69 -1.35
CA ARG A 59 -17.39 -22.97 -2.08
C ARG A 59 -15.99 -23.60 -2.14
N TYR A 60 -14.95 -22.78 -2.22
CA TYR A 60 -13.56 -23.19 -2.40
C TYR A 60 -12.66 -22.53 -1.35
N PRO A 61 -12.78 -22.89 -0.05
CA PRO A 61 -12.05 -22.24 1.04
C PRO A 61 -10.53 -22.30 0.86
N ASP A 62 -9.99 -23.41 0.34
CA ASP A 62 -8.55 -23.57 0.07
C ASP A 62 -8.01 -22.65 -1.03
N LYS A 63 -8.92 -22.05 -1.81
CA LYS A 63 -8.60 -21.10 -2.90
C LYS A 63 -9.15 -19.71 -2.63
N ALA A 64 -9.57 -19.44 -1.39
CA ALA A 64 -10.17 -18.17 -1.04
C ALA A 64 -9.19 -17.02 -1.31
N THR A 65 -9.71 -15.91 -1.83
CA THR A 65 -8.95 -14.68 -2.07
C THR A 65 -9.62 -13.50 -1.40
N THR A 66 -8.91 -12.38 -1.30
CA THR A 66 -9.46 -11.12 -0.80
C THR A 66 -9.54 -10.11 -1.94
N ARG A 67 -10.33 -9.04 -1.75
CA ARG A 67 -10.42 -7.98 -2.78
C ARG A 67 -9.04 -7.41 -3.11
N ILE A 68 -8.24 -7.15 -2.06
CA ILE A 68 -6.95 -6.51 -2.22
C ILE A 68 -5.91 -7.43 -2.86
N ALA A 69 -5.96 -8.74 -2.57
CA ALA A 69 -5.11 -9.74 -3.23
C ALA A 69 -5.44 -9.86 -4.72
N THR A 70 -6.72 -9.88 -5.08
CA THR A 70 -7.14 -9.89 -6.48
C THR A 70 -6.75 -8.60 -7.20
N PHE A 71 -6.95 -7.43 -6.57
CA PHE A 71 -6.52 -6.15 -7.14
C PHE A 71 -5.01 -6.12 -7.36
N THR A 72 -4.22 -6.55 -6.38
CA THR A 72 -2.76 -6.58 -6.50
C THR A 72 -2.30 -7.53 -7.61
N ARG A 73 -2.94 -8.69 -7.78
CA ARG A 73 -2.59 -9.64 -8.85
C ARG A 73 -2.92 -9.11 -10.24
N ILE A 74 -4.01 -8.37 -10.40
CA ILE A 74 -4.45 -7.85 -11.70
C ILE A 74 -3.74 -6.55 -12.07
N PHE A 75 -3.62 -5.63 -11.11
CA PHE A 75 -3.13 -4.27 -11.38
C PHE A 75 -1.69 -4.03 -10.95
N GLY A 76 -1.16 -4.84 -10.03
CA GLY A 76 0.12 -4.60 -9.37
C GLY A 76 0.01 -3.62 -8.20
N ASP A 77 0.85 -3.82 -7.18
CA ASP A 77 0.85 -3.05 -5.93
C ASP A 77 0.92 -1.52 -6.14
N GLU A 78 1.84 -1.05 -6.99
CA GLU A 78 1.99 0.38 -7.31
C GLU A 78 0.68 1.01 -7.78
N ASN A 79 0.01 0.37 -8.75
CA ASN A 79 -1.21 0.88 -9.35
C ASN A 79 -2.39 0.85 -8.36
N VAL A 80 -2.48 -0.22 -7.56
CA VAL A 80 -3.50 -0.32 -6.50
C VAL A 80 -3.35 0.81 -5.50
N VAL A 81 -2.14 1.03 -4.96
CA VAL A 81 -1.91 2.09 -3.97
C VAL A 81 -2.13 3.47 -4.57
N THR A 82 -1.66 3.70 -5.80
CA THR A 82 -1.87 4.97 -6.51
C THR A 82 -3.36 5.28 -6.67
N PHE A 83 -4.14 4.28 -7.08
CA PHE A 83 -5.58 4.41 -7.23
C PHE A 83 -6.27 4.70 -5.89
N LEU A 84 -5.92 3.98 -4.82
CA LEU A 84 -6.50 4.21 -3.49
C LEU A 84 -6.19 5.62 -2.95
N ILE A 85 -4.97 6.12 -3.16
CA ILE A 85 -4.61 7.50 -2.79
C ILE A 85 -5.47 8.51 -3.55
N ALA A 86 -5.68 8.32 -4.86
CA ALA A 86 -6.51 9.20 -5.67
C ALA A 86 -7.99 9.16 -5.24
N SER A 87 -8.54 7.97 -4.96
CA SER A 87 -9.94 7.80 -4.53
C SER A 87 -10.22 8.38 -3.13
N LYS A 88 -9.19 8.56 -2.28
CA LYS A 88 -9.36 9.11 -0.93
C LYS A 88 -9.87 10.56 -0.91
N ALA A 89 -9.73 11.28 -2.02
CA ALA A 89 -10.26 12.63 -2.19
C ALA A 89 -11.80 12.67 -2.28
N GLU A 90 -12.46 11.53 -2.46
CA GLU A 90 -13.91 11.40 -2.58
C GLU A 90 -14.54 10.99 -1.23
N ASP A 91 -15.40 11.84 -0.67
CA ASP A 91 -16.00 11.60 0.64
C ASP A 91 -16.85 10.31 0.69
N ALA A 92 -17.51 9.97 -0.42
CA ALA A 92 -18.36 8.78 -0.52
C ALA A 92 -17.58 7.46 -0.35
N THR A 93 -16.33 7.40 -0.81
CA THR A 93 -15.53 6.16 -0.87
C THR A 93 -14.47 6.09 0.23
N LYS A 94 -14.21 7.19 0.96
CA LYS A 94 -13.17 7.30 2.00
C LYS A 94 -13.14 6.15 3.01
N ARG A 95 -14.29 5.70 3.52
CA ARG A 95 -14.35 4.58 4.49
C ARG A 95 -13.92 3.26 3.85
N LEU A 96 -14.28 3.02 2.59
CA LEU A 96 -13.89 1.82 1.86
C LEU A 96 -12.40 1.86 1.54
N VAL A 97 -11.90 3.00 1.06
CA VAL A 97 -10.48 3.21 0.77
C VAL A 97 -9.62 2.92 1.99
N THR A 98 -9.92 3.49 3.15
CA THR A 98 -9.17 3.23 4.40
C THR A 98 -9.13 1.74 4.74
N LYS A 99 -10.23 1.00 4.54
CA LYS A 99 -10.25 -0.45 4.78
C LYS A 99 -9.36 -1.21 3.79
N LEU A 100 -9.34 -0.80 2.52
CA LEU A 100 -8.50 -1.40 1.49
C LEU A 100 -7.02 -1.09 1.71
N GLU A 101 -6.67 0.14 2.12
CA GLU A 101 -5.32 0.52 2.53
C GLU A 101 -4.83 -0.38 3.68
N SER A 102 -5.61 -0.51 4.76
CA SER A 102 -5.25 -1.38 5.88
C SER A 102 -5.14 -2.86 5.47
N ALA A 103 -6.02 -3.32 4.59
CA ALA A 103 -5.96 -4.69 4.07
C ALA A 103 -4.71 -4.93 3.22
N GLN A 104 -4.26 -3.94 2.44
CA GLN A 104 -3.02 -4.02 1.66
C GLN A 104 -1.80 -4.18 2.58
N LEU A 105 -1.69 -3.34 3.61
CA LEU A 105 -0.58 -3.41 4.56
C LEU A 105 -0.56 -4.76 5.30
N LYS A 106 -1.73 -5.23 5.74
CA LYS A 106 -1.86 -6.53 6.39
C LYS A 106 -1.50 -7.68 5.45
N MET A 107 -1.92 -7.63 4.19
CA MET A 107 -1.59 -8.66 3.21
C MET A 107 -0.08 -8.77 2.99
N TRP A 108 0.64 -7.65 2.90
CA TRP A 108 2.11 -7.70 2.83
C TRP A 108 2.74 -8.29 4.10
N LEU A 109 2.24 -7.90 5.29
CA LEU A 109 2.75 -8.43 6.56
C LEU A 109 2.52 -9.95 6.68
N ASP A 110 1.30 -10.40 6.42
CA ASP A 110 0.91 -11.82 6.49
C ASP A 110 1.64 -12.66 5.42
N GLY A 111 1.95 -12.04 4.27
CA GLY A 111 2.79 -12.62 3.21
C GLY A 111 4.29 -12.57 3.50
N HIS A 112 4.70 -12.11 4.69
CA HIS A 112 6.09 -11.96 5.12
C HIS A 112 6.95 -11.09 4.17
N GLU A 113 6.35 -10.09 3.55
CA GLU A 113 7.07 -9.18 2.66
C GLU A 113 8.05 -8.32 3.46
N SER A 114 9.31 -8.26 3.01
CA SER A 114 10.28 -7.36 3.64
C SER A 114 9.94 -5.90 3.32
N VAL A 115 10.36 -4.98 4.19
CA VAL A 115 10.25 -3.53 3.90
C VAL A 115 10.89 -3.19 2.55
N GLN A 116 12.01 -3.83 2.21
CA GLN A 116 12.69 -3.60 0.93
C GLN A 116 11.93 -4.20 -0.27
N ASN A 117 11.24 -5.32 -0.11
CA ASN A 117 10.40 -5.87 -1.17
C ASN A 117 9.22 -4.95 -1.46
N VAL A 118 8.56 -4.42 -0.43
CA VAL A 118 7.45 -3.47 -0.61
C VAL A 118 7.94 -2.19 -1.30
N PHE A 119 9.15 -1.71 -0.99
CA PHE A 119 9.77 -0.59 -1.72
C PHE A 119 9.83 -0.86 -3.24
N VAL A 120 10.23 -2.08 -3.62
CA VAL A 120 10.33 -2.50 -5.03
C VAL A 120 8.96 -2.70 -5.67
N LYS A 121 7.99 -3.30 -4.97
CA LYS A 121 6.61 -3.47 -5.45
C LYS A 121 5.92 -2.13 -5.74
N LEU A 122 6.21 -1.13 -4.92
CA LEU A 122 5.75 0.25 -5.11
C LEU A 122 6.58 1.05 -6.12
N ARG A 123 7.61 0.42 -6.72
CA ARG A 123 8.50 1.03 -7.72
C ARG A 123 9.09 2.37 -7.26
N LEU A 124 9.34 2.48 -5.96
CA LEU A 124 9.97 3.66 -5.39
C LEU A 124 11.42 3.79 -5.90
N SER A 125 11.83 5.01 -6.18
CA SER A 125 13.22 5.33 -6.53
C SER A 125 13.89 6.01 -5.33
N ARG A 126 15.16 5.66 -5.10
CA ARG A 126 15.99 6.32 -4.07
C ARG A 126 16.37 7.76 -4.45
N GLU A 127 16.00 8.22 -5.65
CA GLU A 127 16.31 9.57 -6.17
C GLU A 127 15.10 10.49 -6.07
N ASP A 128 13.89 9.94 -6.28
CA ASP A 128 12.65 10.69 -6.34
C ASP A 128 11.66 10.26 -5.24
N LEU A 129 11.96 10.68 -4.01
CA LEU A 129 11.09 10.46 -2.83
C LEU A 129 10.33 11.71 -2.40
N TYR A 130 10.68 12.89 -2.93
CA TYR A 130 10.09 14.16 -2.48
C TYR A 130 8.68 14.35 -3.02
N HIS A 131 8.42 13.89 -4.24
CA HIS A 131 7.14 14.07 -4.92
C HIS A 131 6.34 12.79 -5.06
N ASN A 132 6.88 11.65 -4.62
CA ASN A 132 6.21 10.37 -4.76
C ASN A 132 5.22 10.12 -3.58
N PRO A 133 3.90 10.10 -3.84
CA PRO A 133 2.90 9.91 -2.80
C PRO A 133 2.95 8.51 -2.16
N LEU A 134 3.54 7.52 -2.85
CA LEU A 134 3.68 6.13 -2.38
C LEU A 134 4.70 5.99 -1.24
N LEU A 135 5.57 6.99 -1.04
CA LEU A 135 6.51 6.99 0.09
C LEU A 135 5.79 6.83 1.43
N ASN A 136 4.68 7.54 1.61
CA ASN A 136 3.96 7.49 2.89
C ASN A 136 3.38 6.09 3.13
N THR A 137 2.90 5.39 2.09
CA THR A 137 2.44 4.01 2.20
C THR A 137 3.57 3.06 2.57
N TRP A 138 4.76 3.24 1.99
CA TRP A 138 5.93 2.44 2.35
C TRP A 138 6.36 2.65 3.81
N VAL A 139 6.33 3.89 4.30
CA VAL A 139 6.63 4.19 5.71
C VAL A 139 5.52 3.67 6.64
N SER A 140 4.25 3.75 6.25
CA SER A 140 3.16 3.08 6.97
C SER A 140 3.35 1.56 7.05
N TYR A 141 3.96 0.95 6.03
CA TYR A 141 4.29 -0.47 6.10
C TYR A 141 5.42 -0.74 7.12
N MET A 142 6.44 0.11 7.20
CA MET A 142 7.45 0.02 8.25
C MET A 142 6.82 0.08 9.65
N GLU A 143 5.85 0.99 9.85
CA GLU A 143 5.11 1.10 11.12
C GLU A 143 4.41 -0.22 11.48
N VAL A 144 3.75 -0.83 10.50
CA VAL A 144 3.06 -2.12 10.69
C VAL A 144 4.05 -3.21 11.08
N VAL A 145 5.22 -3.27 10.44
CA VAL A 145 6.28 -4.23 10.78
C VAL A 145 6.83 -3.99 12.19
N VAL A 146 7.14 -2.74 12.55
CA VAL A 146 7.70 -2.37 13.87
C VAL A 146 6.67 -2.60 14.98
N THR A 147 5.39 -2.32 14.73
CA THR A 147 4.31 -2.58 15.69
C THR A 147 4.11 -4.08 15.91
N ASN A 148 4.25 -4.89 14.85
CA ASN A 148 4.15 -6.34 14.95
C ASN A 148 5.37 -6.98 15.66
N ASP A 149 6.58 -6.50 15.38
CA ASP A 149 7.80 -6.91 16.07
C ASP A 149 8.73 -5.70 16.32
N PRO A 150 8.74 -5.13 17.54
CA PRO A 150 9.58 -3.98 17.88
C PRO A 150 11.08 -4.21 17.68
N ARG A 151 11.55 -5.45 17.59
CA ARG A 151 12.98 -5.77 17.34
C ARG A 151 13.41 -5.40 15.92
N GLU A 152 12.46 -5.22 15.01
CA GLU A 152 12.74 -4.82 13.62
C GLU A 152 13.16 -3.35 13.50
N ILE A 153 12.85 -2.50 14.49
CA ILE A 153 13.16 -1.06 14.43
C ILE A 153 14.65 -0.82 14.19
N SER A 154 15.53 -1.45 14.96
CA SER A 154 16.98 -1.24 14.82
C SER A 154 17.49 -1.75 13.46
N LYS A 155 16.92 -2.83 12.93
CA LYS A 155 17.31 -3.40 11.63
C LYS A 155 16.90 -2.49 10.49
N ILE A 156 15.65 -2.01 10.48
CA ILE A 156 15.13 -1.10 9.46
C ILE A 156 15.96 0.19 9.42
N PHE A 157 16.17 0.82 10.57
CA PHE A 157 16.90 2.10 10.63
C PHE A 157 18.40 1.95 10.31
N ALA A 158 19.03 0.83 10.69
CA ALA A 158 20.39 0.52 10.26
C ALA A 158 20.49 0.33 8.74
N ALA A 159 19.54 -0.39 8.15
CA ALA A 159 19.46 -0.57 6.70
C ALA A 159 19.28 0.78 5.99
N LEU A 160 18.35 1.63 6.44
CA LEU A 160 18.16 2.98 5.89
C LEU A 160 19.44 3.82 5.94
N LYS A 161 20.18 3.79 7.05
CA LYS A 161 21.45 4.52 7.19
C LYS A 161 22.49 4.06 6.16
N ILE A 162 22.59 2.76 5.90
CA ILE A 162 23.51 2.19 4.91
C ILE A 162 23.05 2.57 3.49
N ASP A 163 21.76 2.35 3.22
CA ASP A 163 21.12 2.51 1.93
C ASP A 163 21.15 3.94 1.37
N TYR A 164 21.13 4.91 2.27
CA TYR A 164 21.12 6.33 1.94
C TYR A 164 22.37 7.07 2.42
N LYS A 165 23.47 6.37 2.72
CA LYS A 165 24.73 6.96 3.20
C LYS A 165 25.20 8.16 2.37
N ASN A 166 25.05 8.09 1.05
CA ASN A 166 25.46 9.14 0.11
C ASN A 166 24.28 9.99 -0.41
N ARG A 167 23.10 9.84 0.19
CA ARG A 167 21.83 10.46 -0.25
C ARG A 167 21.05 11.00 0.96
N PRO A 168 21.61 11.99 1.67
CA PRO A 168 21.05 12.47 2.93
C PRO A 168 19.67 13.13 2.76
N GLY A 169 19.40 13.79 1.62
CA GLY A 169 18.10 14.41 1.35
C GLY A 169 16.94 13.40 1.36
N PRO A 170 16.95 12.38 0.48
CA PRO A 170 15.96 11.32 0.50
C PRO A 170 15.84 10.61 1.86
N LEU A 171 16.95 10.40 2.59
CA LEU A 171 16.91 9.85 3.95
C LEU A 171 16.11 10.73 4.90
N LEU A 172 16.40 12.04 4.96
CA LEU A 172 15.68 12.98 5.81
C LEU A 172 14.17 12.97 5.51
N ARG A 173 13.78 12.86 4.24
CA ARG A 173 12.36 12.78 3.85
C ARG A 173 11.66 11.53 4.37
N ILE A 174 12.34 10.38 4.41
CA ILE A 174 11.85 9.13 5.00
C ILE A 174 11.71 9.29 6.51
N LEU A 175 12.72 9.87 7.17
CA LEU A 175 12.72 10.07 8.62
C LEU A 175 11.61 11.03 9.04
N ASP A 176 11.39 12.13 8.31
CA ASP A 176 10.29 13.06 8.55
C ASP A 176 8.90 12.39 8.43
N ALA A 177 8.76 11.40 7.53
CA ALA A 177 7.54 10.60 7.45
C ALA A 177 7.43 9.62 8.61
N ALA A 178 8.52 8.96 9.00
CA ALA A 178 8.54 7.97 10.07
C ALA A 178 8.29 8.60 11.45
N MET A 179 8.73 9.85 11.67
CA MET A 179 8.48 10.61 12.90
C MET A 179 6.99 10.85 13.18
N LYS A 180 6.11 10.71 12.18
CA LYS A 180 4.65 10.82 12.39
C LYS A 180 4.05 9.63 13.13
N PHE A 181 4.83 8.56 13.33
CA PHE A 181 4.39 7.35 13.99
C PHE A 181 5.06 7.20 15.36
N PRO A 182 4.30 7.08 16.47
CA PRO A 182 4.87 6.99 17.81
C PRO A 182 5.85 5.82 17.99
N SER A 183 5.64 4.69 17.30
CA SER A 183 6.50 3.52 17.44
C SER A 183 7.92 3.76 16.87
N MET A 184 8.03 4.64 15.87
CA MET A 184 9.28 4.94 15.16
C MET A 184 9.86 6.32 15.51
N GLU A 185 9.11 7.18 16.20
CA GLU A 185 9.43 8.59 16.44
C GLU A 185 10.85 8.78 17.00
N LYS A 186 11.17 8.09 18.09
CA LYS A 186 12.48 8.21 18.75
C LYS A 186 13.63 7.78 17.84
N ALA A 187 13.51 6.64 17.17
CA ALA A 187 14.54 6.14 16.27
C ALA A 187 14.74 7.06 15.06
N ALA A 188 13.64 7.57 14.51
CA ALA A 188 13.66 8.51 13.40
C ALA A 188 14.26 9.86 13.78
N SER A 189 13.90 10.42 14.94
CA SER A 189 14.47 11.69 15.43
C SER A 189 15.98 11.57 15.63
N ASN A 190 16.44 10.52 16.31
CA ASN A 190 17.86 10.31 16.56
C ASN A 190 18.66 10.22 15.25
N LEU A 191 18.21 9.38 14.29
CA LEU A 191 18.92 9.25 13.02
C LEU A 191 18.85 10.54 12.18
N ARG A 192 17.77 11.31 12.30
CA ARG A 192 17.61 12.60 11.62
C ARG A 192 18.61 13.63 12.17
N GLU A 193 18.73 13.73 13.49
CA GLU A 193 19.70 14.59 14.16
C GLU A 193 21.13 14.22 13.79
N ASP A 194 21.49 12.93 13.84
CA ASP A 194 22.79 12.41 13.41
C ASP A 194 23.10 12.79 11.95
N THR A 195 22.10 12.67 11.06
CA THR A 195 22.23 12.99 9.64
C THR A 195 22.48 14.49 9.44
N ILE A 196 21.71 15.36 10.11
CA ILE A 196 21.88 16.82 10.04
C ILE A 196 23.24 17.24 10.60
N PHE A 197 23.62 16.71 11.76
CA PHE A 197 24.91 17.00 12.38
C PHE A 197 26.08 16.64 11.45
N THR A 198 26.00 15.46 10.82
CA THR A 198 26.99 15.02 9.83
C THR A 198 27.10 16.02 8.67
N LEU A 199 25.97 16.50 8.12
CA LEU A 199 25.97 17.49 7.04
C LEU A 199 26.62 18.82 7.44
N LEU A 200 26.29 19.34 8.63
CA LEU A 200 26.83 20.60 9.12
C LEU A 200 28.35 20.55 9.33
N ASN A 201 28.87 19.40 9.77
CA ASN A 201 30.31 19.20 9.96
C ASN A 201 31.06 19.02 8.63
N PHE A 202 30.46 18.39 7.62
CA PHE A 202 31.05 18.35 6.27
C PHE A 202 31.02 19.72 5.57
N GLY A 203 30.05 20.58 5.90
CA GLY A 203 29.95 21.95 5.38
C GLY A 203 30.92 22.95 6.02
N ASN A 204 31.51 22.62 7.16
CA ASN A 204 32.53 23.43 7.84
C ASN A 204 33.91 22.78 7.65
N PRO A 205 34.72 23.18 6.65
CA PRO A 205 36.10 22.77 6.62
C PRO A 205 36.81 23.28 7.89
N PRO A 206 37.58 22.42 8.60
CA PRO A 206 38.37 22.85 9.74
C PRO A 206 39.46 23.80 9.24
N GLY A 207 39.22 25.11 9.30
CA GLY A 207 40.23 26.07 8.82
C GLY A 207 39.84 27.54 8.65
N ARG A 208 38.57 27.97 8.86
CA ARG A 208 38.29 29.41 8.98
C ARG A 208 38.14 29.83 10.43
N CYS A 209 39.27 29.80 11.13
CA CYS A 209 39.50 30.76 12.21
C CYS A 209 39.51 32.17 11.59
N LEU A 210 38.36 32.83 11.56
CA LEU A 210 38.31 34.28 11.37
C LEU A 210 38.56 34.94 12.74
N ARG A 211 39.84 35.09 13.07
CA ARG A 211 40.33 36.08 14.03
C ARG A 211 41.68 36.60 13.56
N CYS A 212 41.69 37.83 13.08
CA CYS A 212 42.28 38.97 13.79
C CYS A 212 41.36 40.18 13.56
#